data_AF-A0A7V0VEK8-F1
#
_entry.id   AF-A0A7V0VEK8-F1
#
_cell.length_a   1.000
_cell.length_b   1.000
_cell.length_c   1.000
_cell.angle_alpha   90.00
_cell.angle_beta   90.00
_cell.angle_gamma   90.00
#
_symmetry.space_group_name_H-M   'P 1'
#
loop_
_entity.id
_entity.type
_entity.pdbx_description
1 polymer ?
#
loop_
_entity_poly.entity_id
_entity_poly.type
_entity_poly.pdbx_seq_one_letter_code
_entity_poly.pdbx_strand_id
1 'polypeptide(L)'
;MNLNLTSKNNLTCKEVINQVCEHLGELPDSPICVAIQEHLKECENCSNFYDQLEKTVKLFKEYKTDMPEGAHERLLAFLGLQDKDQR
;
A
#
# COMPACT_ATOMS: atom_id res chain seq x y z
N MET A 1 -7.93 -11.40 -11.81
CA MET A 1 -8.96 -12.39 -11.44
C MET A 1 -10.22 -11.64 -11.03
N ASN A 2 -11.40 -12.08 -11.49
CA ASN A 2 -12.68 -11.44 -11.13
C ASN A 2 -13.14 -11.93 -9.76
N LEU A 3 -13.20 -11.04 -8.76
CA LEU A 3 -13.84 -11.32 -7.48
C LEU A 3 -15.27 -10.77 -7.55
N ASN A 4 -16.24 -11.65 -7.81
CA ASN A 4 -17.66 -11.36 -7.67
C ASN A 4 -17.98 -11.19 -6.18
N LEU A 5 -18.22 -9.96 -5.72
CA LEU A 5 -18.79 -9.70 -4.40
C LEU A 5 -20.31 -9.75 -4.48
N THR A 6 -20.87 -10.90 -4.13
CA THR A 6 -22.28 -11.02 -3.72
C THR A 6 -22.32 -11.63 -2.32
N SER A 7 -22.95 -10.88 -1.41
CA SER A 7 -23.33 -11.19 -0.02
C SER A 7 -23.00 -12.59 0.55
N LYS A 8 -22.28 -12.57 1.70
CA LYS A 8 -22.04 -13.67 2.67
C LYS A 8 -20.96 -14.71 2.34
N ASN A 9 -19.74 -14.27 2.01
CA ASN A 9 -18.55 -15.10 2.22
C ASN A 9 -17.59 -14.36 3.16
N ASN A 10 -17.36 -14.92 4.36
CA ASN A 10 -16.32 -14.44 5.27
C ASN A 10 -14.97 -14.63 4.57
N LEU A 11 -14.23 -13.53 4.35
CA LEU A 11 -12.88 -13.61 3.79
C LEU A 11 -12.01 -14.52 4.66
N THR A 12 -11.23 -15.37 4.01
CA THR A 12 -10.20 -16.15 4.68
C THR A 12 -9.00 -15.27 5.04
N CYS A 13 -8.22 -15.66 6.05
CA CYS A 13 -6.97 -14.96 6.40
C CYS A 13 -6.02 -14.84 5.20
N LYS A 14 -5.99 -15.87 4.32
CA LYS A 14 -5.16 -15.86 3.11
C LYS A 14 -5.59 -14.79 2.13
N GLU A 15 -6.89 -14.62 1.91
CA GLU A 15 -7.42 -13.57 1.03
C GLU A 15 -7.13 -12.19 1.60
N VAL A 16 -7.29 -12.02 2.92
CA VAL A 16 -6.96 -10.77 3.61
C VAL A 16 -5.48 -10.42 3.46
N ILE A 17 -4.57 -11.36 3.77
CA ILE A 17 -3.13 -11.14 3.65
C ILE A 17 -2.75 -10.80 2.20
N ASN A 18 -3.29 -11.52 1.22
CA ASN A 18 -3.01 -11.25 -0.19
C ASN A 18 -3.44 -9.84 -0.59
N GLN A 19 -4.65 -9.42 -0.22
CA GLN A 19 -5.15 -8.09 -0.56
C GLN A 19 -4.39 -6.98 0.16
N VAL A 20 -4.03 -7.18 1.44
CA VAL A 20 -3.22 -6.25 2.22
C VAL A 20 -1.83 -6.10 1.61
N CYS A 21 -1.21 -7.18 1.15
CA CYS A 21 0.07 -7.14 0.44
C CYS A 21 -0.05 -6.47 -0.94
N GLU A 22 -1.10 -6.75 -1.72
CA GLU A 22 -1.33 -6.13 -3.02
C GLU A 22 -1.43 -4.60 -2.93
N HIS A 23 -1.98 -4.09 -1.83
CA HIS A 23 -2.11 -2.66 -1.59
C HIS A 23 -1.08 -2.11 -0.59
N LEU A 24 -0.10 -2.91 -0.16
CA LEU A 24 0.95 -2.55 0.80
C LEU A 24 0.42 -1.85 2.06
N GLY A 25 -0.70 -2.33 2.59
CA GLY A 25 -1.35 -1.77 3.78
C GLY A 25 -2.21 -0.52 3.51
N GLU A 26 -2.32 -0.04 2.27
CA GLU A 26 -3.25 1.04 1.92
C GLU A 26 -4.64 0.45 1.62
N LEU A 27 -5.63 0.74 2.48
CA LEU A 27 -7.00 0.23 2.32
C LEU A 27 -7.96 1.39 1.95
N PRO A 28 -8.31 1.58 0.66
CA PRO A 28 -9.30 2.58 0.24
C PRO A 28 -10.74 2.17 0.62
N ASP A 29 -11.71 3.07 0.45
CA ASP A 29 -13.13 2.79 0.77
C ASP A 29 -13.85 1.94 -0.29
N SER A 30 -13.25 0.82 -0.69
CA SER A 30 -13.85 -0.15 -1.60
C SER A 30 -14.60 -1.25 -0.83
N PRO A 31 -15.61 -1.91 -1.42
CA PRO A 31 -16.33 -3.01 -0.77
C PRO A 31 -15.43 -4.14 -0.27
N ILE A 32 -14.35 -4.46 -0.99
CA ILE A 32 -13.38 -5.47 -0.58
C ILE A 32 -12.56 -5.00 0.63
N CYS A 33 -12.17 -3.72 0.66
CA CYS A 33 -11.44 -3.16 1.79
C CYS A 33 -12.29 -3.07 3.05
N VAL A 34 -13.60 -2.77 2.94
CA VAL A 34 -14.53 -2.84 4.07
C VAL A 34 -14.58 -4.26 4.65
N ALA A 35 -14.71 -5.28 3.81
CA ALA A 35 -14.71 -6.67 4.26
C ALA A 35 -13.37 -7.09 4.90
N ILE A 36 -12.24 -6.57 4.40
CA ILE A 36 -10.93 -6.76 5.01
C ILE A 36 -10.89 -6.09 6.39
N GLN A 37 -11.32 -4.83 6.50
CA GLN A 37 -11.36 -4.11 7.77
C GLN A 37 -12.24 -4.80 8.80
N GLU A 38 -13.37 -5.37 8.38
CA GLU A 38 -14.22 -6.21 9.23
C GLU A 38 -13.49 -7.46 9.71
N HIS A 39 -12.79 -8.18 8.82
CA HIS A 39 -11.99 -9.34 9.22
C HIS A 39 -10.85 -8.97 10.18
N LEU A 40 -10.17 -7.84 9.96
CA LEU A 40 -9.07 -7.38 10.83
C LEU A 40 -9.55 -7.05 12.25
N LYS A 41 -10.80 -6.62 12.43
CA LYS A 41 -11.39 -6.39 13.76
C LYS A 41 -11.58 -7.68 14.56
N GLU A 42 -11.85 -8.78 13.87
CA GLU A 42 -12.20 -10.06 14.50
C GLU A 42 -11.05 -11.09 14.51
N CYS A 43 -9.99 -10.87 13.74
CA CYS A 43 -8.86 -11.80 13.61
C CYS A 43 -7.53 -11.17 14.08
N GLU A 44 -7.10 -11.55 15.28
CA GLU A 44 -5.84 -11.08 15.89
C GLU A 44 -4.62 -11.36 15.00
N ASN A 45 -4.52 -12.55 14.40
CA ASN A 45 -3.39 -12.90 13.54
C ASN A 45 -3.26 -11.97 12.33
N CYS A 46 -4.38 -11.66 11.67
CA CYS A 46 -4.39 -10.78 10.51
C CYS A 46 -4.17 -9.32 10.90
N SER A 47 -4.72 -8.89 12.04
CA SER A 47 -4.49 -7.57 12.62
C SER A 47 -3.00 -7.35 12.93
N ASN A 48 -2.37 -8.30 13.63
CA ASN A 48 -0.94 -8.25 13.93
C ASN A 48 -0.08 -8.21 12.66
N PHE A 49 -0.43 -8.99 11.63
CA PHE A 49 0.26 -8.97 10.34
C PHE A 49 0.13 -7.60 9.67
N TYR A 50 -1.09 -7.04 9.62
CA TYR A 50 -1.35 -5.73 9.04
C TYR A 50 -0.54 -4.63 9.75
N ASP A 51 -0.55 -4.62 11.09
CA ASP A 51 0.21 -3.67 11.90
C ASP A 51 1.72 -3.76 11.63
N GLN A 52 2.26 -4.97 11.48
CA GLN A 52 3.67 -5.17 11.14
C GLN A 52 3.97 -4.62 9.75
N LEU A 53 3.15 -4.93 8.74
CA LEU A 53 3.33 -4.43 7.39
C LEU A 53 3.26 -2.90 7.35
N GLU A 54 2.29 -2.30 8.04
CA GLU A 54 2.13 -0.84 8.10
C GLU A 54 3.37 -0.17 8.72
N LYS A 55 3.90 -0.73 9.80
CA LYS A 55 5.15 -0.26 10.43
C LYS A 55 6.35 -0.41 9.50
N THR A 56 6.46 -1.53 8.78
CA THR A 56 7.51 -1.73 7.79
C THR A 56 7.44 -0.67 6.69
N VAL A 57 6.26 -0.41 6.12
CA VAL A 57 6.06 0.63 5.11
C VAL A 57 6.44 2.01 5.65
N LYS A 58 6.03 2.36 6.87
CA LYS A 58 6.41 3.63 7.53
C LYS A 58 7.92 3.76 7.67
N LEU A 59 8.60 2.71 8.14
CA LEU A 59 10.05 2.71 8.31
C LEU A 59 10.79 2.95 6.98
N PHE A 60 10.35 2.30 5.89
CA PHE A 60 10.95 2.51 4.57
C PHE A 60 10.66 3.91 4.00
N LYS A 61 9.48 4.49 4.28
CA LYS A 61 9.17 5.87 3.89
C LYS A 61 10.06 6.90 4.60
N GLU A 62 10.40 6.65 5.86
CA GLU A 62 11.28 7.52 6.67
C GLU A 62 12.77 7.28 6.41
N TYR A 63 13.12 6.13 5.83
CA TYR A 63 14.50 5.80 5.50
C TYR A 63 15.05 6.76 4.45
N LYS A 64 15.82 7.74 4.90
CA LYS A 64 16.51 8.69 4.03
C LYS A 64 17.63 7.97 3.28
N THR A 65 17.40 7.76 1.99
CA THR A 65 18.43 7.37 1.05
C THR A 65 18.82 8.59 0.22
N ASP A 66 20.11 8.82 0.06
CA ASP A 66 20.58 9.89 -0.81
C ASP A 66 20.22 9.52 -2.25
N MET A 67 19.50 10.42 -2.92
CA MET A 67 19.28 10.27 -4.35
C MET A 67 20.63 10.54 -5.06
N PRO A 68 21.00 9.76 -6.09
CA PRO A 68 22.22 10.02 -6.84
C PRO A 68 22.23 11.46 -7.36
N GLU A 69 23.39 12.11 -7.31
CA GLU A 69 23.56 13.46 -7.85
C GLU A 69 23.05 13.53 -9.30
N GLY A 70 22.36 14.61 -9.64
CA GLY A 70 21.80 14.82 -10.98
C GLY A 70 20.53 14.01 -11.29
N ALA A 71 19.99 13.21 -10.36
CA ALA A 71 18.85 12.33 -10.64
C ALA A 71 17.57 13.11 -10.93
N HIS A 72 17.37 14.25 -10.27
CA HIS A 72 16.23 15.13 -10.52
C HIS A 72 16.27 15.67 -11.96
N GLU A 73 17.43 16.18 -12.38
CA GLU A 73 17.67 16.76 -13.68
C GLU A 73 17.55 15.71 -14.79
N ARG A 74 18.10 14.51 -14.58
CA ARG A 74 17.94 13.39 -15.52
C ARG A 74 16.48 13.00 -15.68
N LEU A 75 15.71 12.98 -14.60
CA LEU A 75 14.28 12.65 -14.65
C LEU A 75 13.49 13.72 -15.40
N LEU A 76 13.72 15.01 -15.10
CA LEU A 76 13.06 16.11 -15.80
C LEU A 76 13.39 16.10 -17.30
N ALA A 77 14.66 15.92 -17.66
CA ALA A 77 15.08 15.81 -19.05
C ALA A 77 14.41 14.63 -19.76
N PHE A 78 14.31 13.46 -19.12
CA PHE A 78 13.61 12.29 -19.66
C PHE A 78 12.12 12.56 -19.88
N LEU A 79 11.48 13.31 -18.97
CA LEU A 79 10.07 13.69 -19.07
C LEU A 79 9.82 14.87 -20.02
N GLY A 80 10.86 15.49 -20.59
CA GLY A 80 10.74 16.69 -21.42
C GLY A 80 10.26 17.92 -20.63
N LEU A 81 10.47 17.92 -19.32
CA LEU A 81 10.09 19.00 -18.42
C LEU A 81 11.29 19.90 -18.14
N GLN A 82 11.04 21.19 -17.94
CA GLN A 82 12.03 22.11 -17.41
C GLN A 82 11.76 22.35 -15.93
N ASP A 83 12.83 22.38 -15.15
CA ASP A 83 12.75 22.74 -13.75
C ASP A 83 12.27 24.19 -13.64
N LYS A 84 11.24 24.43 -12.82
CA LYS A 84 10.66 25.76 -12.62
C LYS A 84 11.18 26.44 -11.36
N ASP A 85 11.90 25.72 -10.51
CA ASP A 85 12.37 26.21 -9.21
C ASP A 85 13.89 26.37 -9.19
N GLN A 86 14.40 27.35 -9.95
CA GLN A 86 15.68 28.00 -9.62
C GLN A 86 15.39 29.08 -8.58
N ARG A 87 15.50 28.76 -7.30
CA ARG A 87 15.51 29.74 -6.20
C ARG A 87 16.69 29.51 -5.26
#